data_AF-A0A6V7L3C6-F1
#
_entry.id   AF-A0A6V7L3C6-F1
#
_cell.length_a   1.000
_cell.length_b   1.000
_cell.length_c   1.000
_cell.angle_alpha   90.00
_cell.angle_beta   90.00
_cell.angle_gamma   90.00
#
_symmetry.space_group_name_H-M   'P 1'
#
loop_
_entity.id
_entity.type
_entity.pdbx_description
1 polymer ?
#
loop_
_entity_poly.entity_id
_entity_poly.type
_entity_poly.pdbx_seq_one_letter_code
_entity_poly.pdbx_strand_id
1 'polypeptide(L)' 'GDPVHQIIKGSFECGSQYHYTIEPQCCICIPTEDGMDVYPTSSYIDLTQVAIASCLGIPNN' A
#
# COMPACT_ATOMS: atom_id res chain seq x y z
N GLY A 1 -20.36 -17.91 -44.18
CA GLY A 1 -21.24 -17.41 -43.12
C GLY A 1 -20.76 -16.06 -42.68
N ASP A 2 -21.69 -15.32 -42.08
CA ASP A 2 -21.48 -14.22 -41.13
C ASP A 2 -21.50 -12.78 -41.64
N PRO A 3 -22.47 -12.00 -41.11
CA PRO A 3 -22.22 -10.65 -40.65
C PRO A 3 -22.48 -10.54 -39.15
N VAL A 4 -21.47 -10.14 -38.38
CA VAL A 4 -21.58 -9.75 -36.97
C VAL A 4 -22.67 -8.68 -36.83
N HIS A 5 -23.69 -8.92 -35.99
CA HIS A 5 -24.91 -8.10 -35.95
C HIS A 5 -25.01 -7.09 -34.81
N GLN A 6 -23.99 -6.88 -33.98
CA GLN A 6 -24.10 -5.91 -32.86
C GLN A 6 -22.76 -5.23 -32.59
N ILE A 7 -22.73 -3.89 -32.66
CA ILE A 7 -21.58 -3.06 -32.27
C ILE A 7 -21.97 -2.31 -30.99
N ILE A 8 -21.32 -2.63 -29.87
CA ILE A 8 -21.49 -1.89 -28.61
C ILE A 8 -20.45 -0.77 -28.55
N LYS A 9 -20.89 0.48 -28.44
CA LYS A 9 -20.05 1.65 -28.24
C LYS A 9 -20.40 2.29 -26.90
N GLY A 10 -19.40 2.61 -26.10
CA GLY A 10 -19.59 3.26 -24.80
C GLY A 10 -18.30 3.85 -24.28
N SER A 11 -18.44 4.70 -23.26
CA SER A 11 -17.32 5.21 -22.47
C SER A 11 -17.59 4.89 -21.00
N PHE A 12 -16.53 4.64 -20.24
CA PHE A 12 -16.60 4.28 -18.84
C PHE A 12 -15.60 5.12 -18.07
N GLU A 13 -16.06 5.69 -16.96
CA GLU A 13 -15.24 6.42 -16.02
C GLU A 13 -15.40 5.77 -14.64
N CYS A 14 -14.28 5.48 -13.98
CA CYS A 14 -14.26 5.00 -12.61
C CYS A 14 -13.53 6.05 -11.75
N GLY A 15 -14.26 6.62 -10.81
CA GLY A 15 -13.70 7.61 -9.88
C GLY A 15 -12.80 6.97 -8.82
N SER A 16 -12.16 7.83 -8.02
CA SER A 16 -11.38 7.37 -6.87
C SER A 16 -12.29 6.87 -5.74
N GLN A 17 -11.77 5.94 -4.94
CA GLN A 17 -12.40 5.47 -3.71
C GLN A 17 -11.40 5.56 -2.56
N TYR A 18 -11.84 6.11 -1.42
CA TYR A 18 -11.09 6.08 -0.18
C TYR A 18 -11.42 4.82 0.61
N HIS A 19 -10.41 4.23 1.26
CA HIS A 19 -10.53 2.90 1.87
C HIS A 19 -11.38 2.88 3.16
N TYR A 20 -11.49 4.01 3.89
CA TYR A 20 -12.24 4.10 5.15
C TYR A 20 -12.00 2.91 6.11
N THR A 21 -10.72 2.58 6.34
CA THR A 21 -10.37 1.55 7.33
C THR A 21 -10.90 1.94 8.70
N ILE A 22 -11.46 0.97 9.43
CA ILE A 22 -12.07 1.21 10.75
C ILE A 22 -11.01 1.65 11.77
N GLU A 23 -9.80 1.09 11.66
CA GLU A 23 -8.63 1.58 12.38
C GLU A 23 -7.92 2.66 11.55
N PRO A 24 -7.63 3.83 12.13
CA PRO A 24 -6.76 4.83 11.51
C PRO A 24 -5.34 4.29 11.29
N GLN A 25 -4.72 4.64 10.17
CA GLN A 25 -3.32 4.33 9.92
C GLN A 25 -2.43 5.08 10.94
N CYS A 26 -1.73 4.35 11.81
CA CYS A 26 -0.80 4.91 12.78
C CYS A 26 0.47 4.06 12.94
N CYS A 27 1.46 4.57 13.67
CA CYS A 27 2.70 3.86 13.93
C CYS A 27 3.35 4.35 15.23
N ILE A 28 3.90 3.43 16.01
CA ILE A 28 4.76 3.72 17.17
C ILE A 28 6.18 3.28 16.83
N CYS A 29 7.16 4.16 17.02
CA CYS A 29 8.57 3.86 16.82
C CYS A 29 9.35 4.11 18.12
N ILE A 30 9.97 3.07 18.65
CA ILE A 30 10.73 3.13 19.90
C ILE A 30 12.22 2.98 19.56
N PRO A 31 13.06 4.00 19.80
CA PRO A 31 14.49 3.88 19.54
C PRO A 31 15.14 2.88 20.50
N THR A 32 16.09 2.10 19.98
CA THR A 32 16.94 1.17 20.74
C THR A 32 18.41 1.56 20.53
N GLU A 33 19.35 0.84 21.18
CA GLU A 33 20.79 1.13 21.04
C GLU A 33 21.27 1.00 19.59
N ASP A 34 20.81 -0.04 18.89
CA ASP A 34 21.25 -0.39 17.53
C ASP A 34 20.19 -0.11 16.44
N GLY A 35 19.07 0.52 16.78
CA GLY A 35 17.99 0.74 15.81
C GLY A 35 16.68 1.27 16.41
N MET A 36 15.57 0.66 16.01
CA MET A 36 14.24 0.99 16.50
C MET A 36 13.28 -0.20 16.40
N ASP A 37 12.39 -0.33 17.37
CA ASP A 37 11.22 -1.20 17.28
C ASP A 37 10.06 -0.41 16.67
N VAL A 38 9.45 -0.96 15.61
CA VAL A 38 8.38 -0.29 14.86
C VAL A 38 7.11 -1.11 14.94
N TYR A 39 6.01 -0.46 15.34
CA TYR A 39 4.67 -1.05 15.45
C TYR A 39 3.71 -0.30 14.51
N PRO A 40 3.66 -0.66 13.21
CA PRO A 40 2.81 0.00 12.23
C PRO A 40 1.44 -0.68 12.10
N THR A 41 0.39 0.09 11.80
CA THR A 41 -0.87 -0.45 11.26
C THR A 41 -0.64 -0.86 9.79
N SER A 42 -0.04 -2.03 9.55
CA SER A 42 0.35 -2.49 8.20
C SER A 42 -0.16 -3.88 7.88
N SER A 43 -0.51 -4.10 6.61
CA SER A 43 -0.81 -5.43 6.07
C SER A 43 0.43 -6.15 5.51
N TYR A 44 1.56 -5.46 5.38
CA TYR A 44 2.81 -5.97 4.79
C TYR A 44 4.02 -5.46 5.58
N ILE A 45 4.39 -6.23 6.61
CA ILE A 45 5.42 -5.83 7.57
C ILE A 45 6.82 -5.84 6.94
N ASP A 46 7.09 -6.80 6.05
CA ASP A 46 8.35 -6.93 5.30
C ASP A 46 8.61 -5.71 4.41
N LEU A 47 7.61 -5.30 3.63
CA LEU A 47 7.73 -4.11 2.78
C LEU A 47 7.91 -2.84 3.60
N THR A 48 7.25 -2.78 4.77
CA THR A 48 7.37 -1.66 5.70
C THR A 48 8.82 -1.55 6.21
N GLN A 49 9.43 -2.67 6.60
CA GLN A 49 10.82 -2.71 7.04
C GLN A 49 11.80 -2.26 5.94
N VAL A 50 11.64 -2.79 4.72
CA VAL A 50 12.46 -2.42 3.56
C VAL A 50 12.36 -0.92 3.28
N ALA A 51 11.14 -0.37 3.31
CA ALA A 51 10.91 1.04 3.05
C ALA A 51 11.56 1.92 4.13
N ILE A 52 11.41 1.59 5.42
CA ILE A 52 12.03 2.32 6.53
C ILE A 52 13.54 2.29 6.41
N ALA A 53 14.13 1.12 6.17
CA ALA A 53 15.56 0.95 6.00
C ALA A 53 16.10 1.80 4.83
N SER A 54 15.40 1.77 3.69
CA SER A 54 15.74 2.58 2.52
C SER A 54 15.64 4.08 2.77
N CYS A 55 14.62 4.54 3.50
CA CYS A 55 14.43 5.95 3.79
C CYS A 55 15.47 6.51 4.76
N LEU A 56 15.92 5.69 5.71
CA LEU A 56 16.88 6.09 6.75
C LEU A 56 18.33 5.76 6.39
N GLY A 57 18.56 5.01 5.30
CA GLY A 57 19.90 4.58 4.89
C GLY A 57 20.53 3.58 5.85
N ILE A 58 19.72 2.77 6.53
CA ILE A 58 20.16 1.73 7.47
C ILE A 58 20.02 0.32 6.84
N PRO A 59 20.72 -0.69 7.36
CA PRO A 59 20.58 -2.07 6.87
C PRO A 59 19.15 -2.61 7.03
N ASN A 60 18.72 -3.44 6.07
CA ASN A 60 17.47 -4.21 6.14
C ASN A 60 17.80 -5.67 6.51
N ASN A 61 17.70 -6.01 7.79
CA ASN A 61 18.12 -7.30 8.38
C ASN A 61 16.95 -8.23 8.71
#